data_AF-A0A935IJM9-F1
#
_entry.id   AF-A0A935IJM9-F1
#
_cell.length_a   1.000
_cell.length_b   1.000
_cell.length_c   1.000
_cell.angle_alpha   90.00
_cell.angle_beta   90.00
_cell.angle_gamma   90.00
#
_symmetry.space_group_name_H-M   'P 1'
#
loop_
_entity.id
_entity.type
_entity.pdbx_description
1 polymer ?
#
loop_
_entity_poly.entity_id
_entity_poly.type
_entity_poly.pdbx_seq_one_letter_code
_entity_poly.pdbx_strand_id
1 'polypeptide(L)'
;MVAVHLVVAVALVEYLFFGMAVGHARAKYGVHAPATAGNEHFERYYRVQMNTLEQLVAFIPAILMFAYYVSPAWATGLGVLFVLGRALYFRDYVRDPKKRGTGFGLSFLPTLILLAGAIFGTVRALMA
;
A
#
# COMPACT_ATOMS: atom_id res chain seq x y z
N MET A 1 -10.49 13.55 -10.40
CA MET A 1 -9.04 13.67 -10.13
C MET A 1 -8.73 14.11 -8.70
N VAL A 2 -9.33 15.18 -8.17
CA VAL A 2 -9.05 15.65 -6.78
C VAL A 2 -9.16 14.54 -5.73
N ALA A 3 -10.25 13.76 -5.73
CA ALA A 3 -10.44 12.66 -4.79
C ALA A 3 -9.36 11.57 -4.92
N VAL A 4 -8.91 11.26 -6.15
CA VAL A 4 -7.83 10.30 -6.40
C VAL A 4 -6.51 10.80 -5.81
N HIS A 5 -6.18 12.08 -6.02
CA HIS A 5 -4.97 12.68 -5.43
C HIS A 5 -5.01 12.66 -3.91
N LEU A 6 -6.18 12.94 -3.31
CA LEU A 6 -6.35 12.85 -1.86
C LEU A 6 -6.11 11.43 -1.36
N VAL A 7 -6.65 10.41 -2.04
CA VAL A 7 -6.40 9.00 -1.68
C VAL A 7 -4.90 8.66 -1.76
N VAL A 8 -4.21 9.09 -2.82
CA VAL A 8 -2.76 8.90 -2.95
C VAL A 8 -2.01 9.59 -1.79
N ALA A 9 -2.38 10.83 -1.45
CA ALA A 9 -1.78 11.55 -0.34
C ALA A 9 -1.98 10.82 1.00
N VAL A 10 -3.19 10.30 1.25
CA VAL A 10 -3.49 9.51 2.45
C VAL A 10 -2.65 8.22 2.48
N ALA A 11 -2.50 7.51 1.36
CA ALA A 11 -1.66 6.31 1.28
C ALA A 11 -0.17 6.62 1.58
N LEU A 12 0.33 7.77 1.14
CA LEU A 12 1.68 8.23 1.45
C LEU A 12 1.83 8.58 2.93
N VAL A 13 0.85 9.26 3.54
CA VAL A 13 0.85 9.55 4.98
C VAL A 13 0.82 8.26 5.80
N GLU A 14 0.02 7.28 5.40
CA GLU A 14 -0.02 5.95 6.02
C GLU A 14 1.35 5.26 5.96
N TYR A 15 2.03 5.30 4.81
CA TYR A 15 3.36 4.73 4.67
C TYR A 15 4.42 5.43 5.55
N LEU A 16 4.38 6.76 5.63
CA LEU A 16 5.26 7.52 6.53
C LEU A 16 5.00 7.16 7.99
N PHE A 17 3.73 6.97 8.37
CA PHE A 17 3.36 6.48 9.70
C PHE A 17 3.94 5.09 9.98
N PHE A 18 3.90 4.15 9.03
CA PHE A 18 4.55 2.84 9.19
C PHE A 18 6.06 2.97 9.34
N GLY A 19 6.71 3.90 8.64
CA GLY A 19 8.12 4.23 8.83
C GLY A 19 8.45 4.70 10.25
N MET A 20 7.64 5.60 10.80
CA MET A 20 7.78 6.04 12.20
C MET A 20 7.57 4.89 13.18
N ALA A 21 6.61 4.00 12.92
CA ALA A 21 6.38 2.81 13.75
C ALA A 21 7.59 1.85 13.74
N VAL A 22 8.25 1.67 12.59
CA VAL A 22 9.52 0.92 12.52
C VAL A 22 10.60 1.60 13.35
N GLY A 23 10.75 2.92 13.26
CA GLY A 23 11.71 3.69 14.06
C GLY A 23 11.48 3.52 15.56
N HIS A 24 10.22 3.60 16.00
CA HIS A 24 9.84 3.32 17.38
C HIS A 24 10.16 1.88 17.79
N ALA A 25 9.86 0.89 16.93
CA ALA A 25 10.18 -0.51 17.19
C ALA A 25 11.68 -0.76 17.32
N ARG A 26 12.53 -0.07 16.53
CA ARG A 26 14.00 -0.15 16.68
C ARG A 26 14.45 0.23 18.08
N ALA A 27 13.98 1.37 18.58
CA ALA A 27 14.31 1.85 19.92
C ALA A 27 13.77 0.91 21.00
N LYS A 28 12.51 0.48 20.87
CA LYS A 28 11.84 -0.38 21.84
C LYS A 28 12.47 -1.77 21.98
N TYR A 29 12.94 -2.35 20.87
CA TYR A 29 13.45 -3.73 20.83
C TYR A 29 14.97 -3.82 20.69
N GLY A 30 15.70 -2.69 20.77
CA GLY A 30 17.17 -2.68 20.76
C GLY A 30 17.81 -3.08 19.43
N VAL A 31 17.16 -2.79 18.29
CA VAL A 31 17.70 -3.13 16.97
C VAL A 31 18.41 -1.92 16.35
N HIS A 32 19.71 -1.85 16.58
CA HIS A 32 20.56 -0.75 16.11
C HIS A 32 20.80 -0.80 14.60
N ALA A 33 20.81 0.37 13.95
CA ALA A 33 21.19 0.47 12.55
C ALA A 33 22.65 -0.02 12.35
N PRO A 34 22.98 -0.68 11.22
CA PRO A 34 22.15 -0.92 10.03
C PRO A 34 21.31 -2.21 10.09
N ALA A 35 21.23 -2.89 11.24
CA ALA A 35 20.56 -4.19 11.31
C ALA A 35 19.07 -4.12 10.93
N THR A 36 18.62 -5.10 10.16
CA THR A 36 17.22 -5.27 9.73
C THR A 36 16.61 -6.58 10.22
N ALA A 37 17.34 -7.29 11.08
CA ALA A 37 16.92 -8.51 11.77
C ALA A 37 17.35 -8.43 13.24
N GLY A 38 16.68 -9.20 14.11
CA GLY A 38 16.98 -9.26 15.53
C GLY A 38 15.77 -9.68 16.36
N ASN A 39 14.94 -8.73 16.76
CA ASN A 39 13.71 -9.01 17.49
C ASN A 39 12.55 -9.28 16.53
N GLU A 40 11.83 -10.38 16.75
CA GLU A 40 10.71 -10.78 15.89
C GLU A 40 9.64 -9.67 15.75
N HIS A 41 9.29 -8.97 16.84
CA HIS A 41 8.31 -7.89 16.76
C HIS A 41 8.82 -6.73 15.90
N PHE A 42 10.08 -6.34 16.04
CA PHE A 42 10.69 -5.34 15.15
C PHE A 42 10.61 -5.80 13.68
N GLU A 43 10.97 -7.05 13.41
CA GLU A 43 10.92 -7.60 12.05
C GLU A 43 9.52 -7.55 11.45
N ARG A 44 8.46 -7.78 12.25
CA ARG A 44 7.08 -7.63 11.78
C ARG A 44 6.77 -6.20 11.32
N TYR A 45 7.11 -5.17 12.11
CA TYR A 45 6.94 -3.77 11.70
C TYR A 45 7.75 -3.46 10.43
N TYR A 46 9.01 -3.90 10.39
CA TYR A 46 9.89 -3.68 9.25
C TYR A 46 9.34 -4.32 7.96
N ARG A 47 8.86 -5.57 8.05
CA ARG A 47 8.25 -6.30 6.92
C ARG A 47 6.97 -5.61 6.43
N VAL A 48 6.15 -5.08 7.32
CA VAL A 48 4.95 -4.33 6.92
C VAL A 48 5.31 -3.06 6.15
N GLN A 49 6.27 -2.28 6.66
CA GLN A 49 6.69 -1.05 5.99
C GLN A 49 7.32 -1.34 4.63
N MET A 50 8.21 -2.33 4.54
CA MET A 50 8.83 -2.72 3.25
C MET A 50 7.81 -3.26 2.26
N ASN A 51 6.88 -4.11 2.68
CA ASN A 51 5.84 -4.59 1.78
C ASN A 51 4.91 -3.46 1.32
N THR A 52 4.63 -2.48 2.16
CA THR A 52 3.83 -1.32 1.77
C THR A 52 4.58 -0.45 0.76
N LEU A 53 5.90 -0.27 0.92
CA LEU A 53 6.73 0.41 -0.08
C LEU A 53 6.65 -0.30 -1.45
N GLU A 54 6.83 -1.62 -1.47
CA GLU A 54 6.72 -2.43 -2.70
C GLU A 54 5.35 -2.28 -3.36
N GLN A 55 4.28 -2.26 -2.56
CA GLN A 55 2.91 -2.11 -3.07
C GLN A 55 2.65 -0.70 -3.62
N LEU A 56 3.17 0.35 -2.97
CA LEU A 56 3.00 1.73 -3.45
C LEU A 56 3.63 1.96 -4.82
N VAL A 57 4.75 1.30 -5.12
CA VAL A 57 5.42 1.37 -6.44
C VAL A 57 4.47 0.94 -7.57
N ALA A 58 3.62 -0.08 -7.33
CA ALA A 58 2.62 -0.51 -8.30
C ALA A 58 1.32 0.32 -8.22
N PHE A 59 0.85 0.59 -7.00
CA PHE A 59 -0.45 1.23 -6.75
C PHE A 59 -0.53 2.66 -7.30
N ILE A 60 0.46 3.51 -7.01
CA ILE A 60 0.44 4.93 -7.37
C ILE A 60 0.35 5.14 -8.90
N PRO A 61 1.22 4.54 -9.74
CA PRO A 61 1.06 4.69 -11.18
C PRO A 61 -0.23 4.06 -11.70
N ALA A 62 -0.63 2.90 -11.17
CA ALA A 62 -1.85 2.22 -11.60
C ALA A 62 -3.11 3.06 -11.35
N ILE A 63 -3.27 3.66 -10.16
CA ILE A 63 -4.44 4.48 -9.83
C ILE A 63 -4.52 5.75 -10.67
N LEU A 64 -3.37 6.39 -10.94
CA LEU A 64 -3.31 7.61 -11.75
C LEU A 64 -3.65 7.33 -13.21
N MET A 65 -3.07 6.27 -13.79
CA MET A 65 -3.40 5.85 -15.16
C MET A 65 -4.86 5.41 -15.28
N PHE A 66 -5.36 4.59 -14.37
CA PHE A 66 -6.77 4.16 -14.38
C PHE A 66 -7.71 5.36 -14.27
N ALA A 67 -7.43 6.31 -13.37
CA ALA A 67 -8.26 7.49 -13.21
C ALA A 67 -8.32 8.33 -14.50
N TYR A 68 -7.21 8.43 -15.22
CA TYR A 68 -7.11 9.19 -16.46
C TYR A 68 -7.80 8.48 -17.64
N TYR A 69 -7.48 7.20 -17.88
CA TYR A 69 -7.93 6.48 -19.07
C TYR A 69 -9.28 5.76 -18.92
N VAL A 70 -9.72 5.50 -17.68
CA VAL A 70 -10.93 4.71 -17.40
C VAL A 70 -11.95 5.50 -16.58
N SER A 71 -11.69 5.75 -15.30
CA SER A 71 -12.66 6.45 -14.44
C SER A 71 -12.05 6.92 -13.11
N PRO A 72 -12.10 8.23 -12.81
CA PRO A 72 -11.67 8.75 -11.51
C PRO A 72 -12.52 8.26 -10.33
N ALA A 73 -13.82 8.00 -10.55
CA ALA A 73 -14.73 7.56 -9.49
C ALA A 73 -14.39 6.14 -9.02
N TRP A 74 -14.25 5.21 -9.96
CA TRP A 74 -13.81 3.84 -9.68
C TRP A 74 -12.40 3.79 -9.11
N ALA A 75 -11.47 4.61 -9.63
CA ALA A 75 -10.12 4.74 -9.06
C ALA A 75 -10.16 5.13 -7.58
N THR A 76 -11.02 6.10 -7.22
CA THR A 76 -11.17 6.56 -5.83
C THR A 76 -11.65 5.42 -4.93
N GLY A 77 -12.69 4.69 -5.33
CA GLY A 77 -13.23 3.58 -4.55
C GLY A 77 -12.20 2.46 -4.32
N LEU A 78 -11.50 2.04 -5.39
CA LEU A 78 -10.45 1.02 -5.30
C LEU A 78 -9.25 1.50 -4.46
N GLY A 79 -8.89 2.78 -4.56
CA GLY A 79 -7.82 3.35 -3.76
C GLY A 79 -8.17 3.48 -2.27
N VAL A 80 -9.42 3.77 -1.92
CA VAL A 80 -9.86 3.72 -0.51
C VAL A 80 -9.75 2.29 0.04
N LEU A 81 -10.15 1.27 -0.74
CA LEU A 81 -9.97 -0.13 -0.35
C LEU A 81 -8.50 -0.47 -0.11
N PHE A 82 -7.59 0.02 -0.96
CA PHE A 82 -6.15 -0.16 -0.78
C PHE A 82 -5.67 0.36 0.58
N VAL A 83 -6.00 1.61 0.93
CA VAL A 83 -5.60 2.24 2.20
C VAL A 83 -6.16 1.45 3.39
N LEU A 84 -7.46 1.14 3.39
CA LEU A 84 -8.05 0.34 4.47
C LEU A 84 -7.42 -1.05 4.59
N GLY A 85 -7.11 -1.69 3.45
CA GLY A 85 -6.41 -2.96 3.41
C GLY A 85 -5.01 -2.89 4.04
N ARG A 86 -4.26 -1.81 3.78
CA ARG A 86 -2.93 -1.57 4.36
C ARG A 86 -3.00 -1.32 5.87
N ALA A 87 -3.96 -0.54 6.37
CA ALA A 87 -4.17 -0.36 7.80
C ALA A 87 -4.49 -1.69 8.51
N LEU A 88 -5.36 -2.52 7.91
CA LEU A 88 -5.67 -3.87 8.42
C LEU A 88 -4.44 -4.79 8.36
N TYR A 89 -3.68 -4.75 7.26
CA TYR A 89 -2.46 -5.53 7.10
C TYR A 89 -1.44 -5.19 8.19
N PHE A 90 -1.23 -3.91 8.47
CA PHE A 90 -0.33 -3.45 9.53
C PHE A 90 -0.76 -3.99 10.90
N ARG A 91 -2.03 -3.78 11.27
CA ARG A 91 -2.57 -4.23 12.56
C ARG A 91 -2.41 -5.74 12.73
N ASP A 92 -2.84 -6.50 11.73
CA ASP A 92 -2.90 -7.95 11.83
C ASP A 92 -1.51 -8.58 11.79
N TYR A 93 -0.60 -8.10 10.94
CA TYR A 93 0.77 -8.63 10.87
C TYR A 93 1.53 -8.36 12.17
N VAL A 94 1.46 -7.13 12.71
CA VAL A 94 2.15 -6.80 13.97
C VAL A 94 1.67 -7.71 15.11
N ARG A 95 0.34 -7.94 15.20
CA ARG A 95 -0.27 -8.80 16.21
C ARG A 95 0.06 -10.28 16.01
N ASP A 96 -0.20 -10.80 14.82
CA ASP A 96 -0.01 -12.20 14.44
C ASP A 96 0.30 -12.31 12.93
N PRO A 97 1.55 -12.59 12.54
CA PRO A 97 1.98 -12.70 11.15
C PRO A 97 1.15 -13.68 10.30
N LYS A 98 0.52 -14.69 10.92
CA LYS A 98 -0.31 -15.67 10.21
C LYS A 98 -1.64 -15.06 9.72
N LYS A 99 -2.08 -13.95 10.30
CA LYS A 99 -3.36 -13.28 9.98
C LYS A 99 -3.25 -12.17 8.94
N ARG A 100 -2.06 -11.95 8.37
CA ARG A 100 -1.80 -10.87 7.40
C ARG A 100 -2.53 -11.01 6.06
N GLY A 101 -3.07 -12.19 5.75
CA GLY A 101 -3.63 -12.51 4.43
C GLY A 101 -4.80 -11.60 4.00
N THR A 102 -5.73 -11.32 4.91
CA THR A 102 -6.93 -10.53 4.58
C THR A 102 -6.59 -9.09 4.20
N GLY A 103 -5.80 -8.39 5.03
CA GLY A 103 -5.37 -7.02 4.71
C GLY A 103 -4.52 -6.96 3.43
N PHE A 104 -3.69 -7.97 3.18
CA PHE A 104 -2.93 -8.08 1.95
C PHE A 104 -3.84 -8.20 0.72
N GLY A 105 -4.82 -9.10 0.76
CA GLY A 105 -5.77 -9.28 -0.34
C GLY A 105 -6.58 -8.01 -0.64
N LEU A 106 -7.04 -7.32 0.42
CA LEU A 106 -7.80 -6.07 0.31
C LEU A 106 -7.03 -4.89 -0.30
N SER A 107 -5.72 -5.02 -0.48
CA SER A 107 -4.88 -3.98 -1.07
C SER A 107 -4.22 -4.42 -2.37
N PHE A 108 -3.82 -5.69 -2.46
CA PHE A 108 -3.26 -6.23 -3.70
C PHE A 108 -4.32 -6.36 -4.80
N LEU A 109 -5.53 -6.86 -4.51
CA LEU A 109 -6.58 -7.03 -5.50
C LEU A 109 -7.03 -5.71 -6.14
N PRO A 110 -7.30 -4.62 -5.37
CA PRO A 110 -7.58 -3.32 -5.98
C PRO A 110 -6.45 -2.83 -6.89
N THR A 111 -5.20 -3.05 -6.51
CA THR A 111 -4.04 -2.67 -7.32
C THR A 111 -4.01 -3.42 -8.65
N LEU A 112 -4.31 -4.72 -8.65
CA LEU A 112 -4.42 -5.51 -9.89
C LEU A 112 -5.55 -5.02 -10.79
N ILE A 113 -6.72 -4.72 -10.22
CA ILE A 113 -7.87 -4.19 -10.98
C ILE A 113 -7.52 -2.83 -11.60
N LEU A 114 -6.89 -1.95 -10.83
CA LEU A 114 -6.42 -0.65 -11.30
C LEU A 114 -5.40 -0.81 -12.44
N LEU A 115 -4.44 -1.71 -12.30
CA LEU A 115 -3.41 -1.92 -13.32
C LEU A 115 -4.00 -2.52 -14.60
N ALA A 116 -4.86 -3.53 -14.49
CA ALA A 116 -5.51 -4.15 -15.64
C ALA A 116 -6.40 -3.14 -16.39
N GLY A 117 -7.18 -2.35 -15.66
CA GLY A 117 -7.99 -1.30 -16.25
C GLY A 117 -7.15 -0.18 -16.88
N ALA A 118 -6.04 0.21 -16.24
CA ALA A 118 -5.10 1.18 -16.80
C ALA A 118 -4.52 0.69 -18.14
N ILE A 119 -4.06 -0.56 -18.22
CA ILE A 119 -3.55 -1.15 -19.46
C ILE A 119 -4.63 -1.13 -20.55
N PHE A 120 -5.82 -1.63 -20.22
CA PHE A 120 -6.95 -1.64 -21.16
C PHE A 120 -7.30 -0.24 -21.66
N GLY A 121 -7.42 0.73 -20.75
CA GLY A 121 -7.76 2.11 -21.05
C GLY A 121 -6.72 2.78 -21.95
N THR A 122 -5.43 2.57 -21.67
CA THR A 122 -4.32 3.11 -22.47
C THR A 122 -4.31 2.50 -23.88
N VAL A 123 -4.44 1.17 -24.00
CA VAL A 123 -4.48 0.48 -25.30
C VAL A 123 -5.67 0.97 -26.13
N ARG A 124 -6.85 1.09 -25.52
CA ARG A 124 -8.05 1.64 -26.19
C ARG A 124 -7.81 3.06 -26.69
N ALA A 125 -7.15 3.90 -25.90
CA ALA A 125 -6.85 5.28 -26.28
C ALA A 125 -5.80 5.38 -27.40
N LEU A 126 -4.90 4.40 -27.51
CA LEU A 126 -3.91 4.35 -28.58
C LEU A 126 -4.52 3.95 -29.94
N MET A 127 -5.60 3.18 -29.92
CA MET A 127 -6.29 2.70 -31.14
C MET A 127 -7.40 3.63 -31.64
N ALA A 128 -7.69 4.72 -30.92
CA ALA A 128 -8.73 5.70 -31.24
C ALA A 128 -8.12 6.90 -31.99
#